data_AF-A0A2G5SXQ8-F1
#
_entry.id   AF-A0A2G5SXQ8-F1
#
_cell.length_a   1.000
_cell.length_b   1.000
_cell.length_c   1.000
_cell.angle_alpha   90.00
_cell.angle_beta   90.00
_cell.angle_gamma   90.00
#
_symmetry.space_group_name_H-M   'P 1'
#
loop_
_entity.id
_entity.type
_entity.pdbx_description
1 polymer ?
#
loop_
_entity_poly.entity_id
_entity_poly.type
_entity_poly.pdbx_seq_one_letter_code
_entity_poly.pdbx_strand_id
1 'polypeptide(L)'
;MNEISLTSKPVVVTGPIDFSDFHREETARRLKEEQENNGCGSRRWTVEEKPPEPRKWTEEEMEFWKAIAEAEKDDDEEDDEAVEEEKPLDVEETKRICRDHLNKRIEILREGKEENLSNIEFDSLPLIDRMRLEFTKEYEWDASELDPIVRDFIERQIEDCPFDETVVGYQTLLEMYNSYLGPEFYFLMMLKKAYNFREYESWLLFGY
;
A
#
# COMPACT_ATOMS: atom_id res chain seq x y z
N MET A 1 -4.03 55.48 24.69
CA MET A 1 -2.93 54.70 25.28
C MET A 1 -3.55 53.53 26.03
N ASN A 2 -3.25 52.31 25.60
CA ASN A 2 -3.23 51.10 26.42
C ASN A 2 -2.49 50.04 25.60
N GLU A 3 -1.23 49.83 25.96
CA GLU A 3 -0.32 48.82 25.43
C GLU A 3 -0.65 47.48 26.09
N ILE A 4 -0.91 46.45 25.28
CA ILE A 4 -1.02 45.07 25.77
C ILE A 4 0.37 44.44 25.61
N SER A 5 1.09 44.31 26.72
CA SER A 5 2.33 43.53 26.80
C SER A 5 2.02 42.04 26.69
N LEU A 6 2.34 41.44 25.55
CA LEU A 6 2.38 40.00 25.34
C LEU A 6 3.74 39.46 25.76
N THR A 7 3.88 39.10 27.04
CA THR A 7 4.98 38.27 27.53
C THR A 7 4.47 36.87 27.83
N SER A 8 4.59 35.95 26.87
CA SER A 8 4.54 34.51 27.15
C SER A 8 5.36 33.77 26.11
N LYS A 9 6.43 33.11 26.56
CA LYS A 9 7.32 32.28 25.72
C LYS A 9 6.56 31.10 25.11
N PRO A 10 6.92 30.63 23.91
CA PRO A 10 6.31 29.42 23.34
C PRO A 10 6.68 28.20 24.18
N VAL A 11 5.67 27.42 24.58
CA VAL A 11 5.85 26.11 25.21
C VAL A 11 6.27 25.14 24.12
N VAL A 12 7.53 24.70 24.17
CA VAL A 12 8.04 23.63 23.32
C VAL A 12 7.46 22.32 23.86
N VAL A 13 6.66 21.62 23.06
CA VAL A 13 6.22 20.26 23.35
C VAL A 13 7.34 19.31 22.90
N THR A 14 8.22 18.92 23.83
CA THR A 14 9.23 17.88 23.60
C THR A 14 8.71 16.53 24.07
N GLY A 15 8.50 15.60 23.15
CA GLY A 15 8.29 14.18 23.39
C GLY A 15 7.31 13.55 22.39
N PRO A 16 7.48 12.27 22.03
CA PRO A 16 6.49 11.56 21.22
C PRO A 16 5.15 11.54 21.97
N ILE A 17 4.09 11.99 21.30
CA ILE A 17 2.73 11.92 21.83
C ILE A 17 2.36 10.43 21.90
N ASP A 18 2.19 9.90 23.11
CA ASP A 18 1.80 8.51 23.34
C ASP A 18 0.31 8.35 23.00
N PHE A 19 0.04 7.82 21.80
CA PHE A 19 -1.32 7.53 21.31
C PHE A 19 -1.93 6.27 21.93
N SER A 20 -1.21 5.52 22.78
CA SER A 20 -1.74 4.29 23.37
C SER A 20 -2.89 4.55 24.34
N ASP A 21 -2.86 5.68 25.04
CA ASP A 21 -3.94 6.07 25.96
C ASP A 21 -5.20 6.50 25.21
N PHE A 22 -5.06 7.22 24.10
CA PHE A 22 -6.19 7.57 23.23
C PHE A 22 -6.83 6.32 22.61
N HIS A 23 -6.02 5.34 22.19
CA HIS A 23 -6.56 4.09 21.66
C HIS A 23 -7.25 3.25 22.72
N ARG A 24 -6.70 3.17 23.94
CA ARG A 24 -7.32 2.48 25.07
C ARG A 24 -8.68 3.09 25.44
N GLU A 25 -8.74 4.42 25.48
CA GLU A 25 -9.95 5.16 25.84
C GLU A 25 -11.02 5.06 24.75
N GLU A 26 -10.64 5.15 23.47
CA GLU A 26 -11.57 5.02 22.34
C GLU A 26 -12.10 3.58 22.19
N THR A 27 -11.28 2.57 22.48
CA THR A 27 -11.72 1.16 22.46
C THR A 27 -12.69 0.87 23.61
N ALA A 28 -12.45 1.44 24.79
CA ALA A 28 -13.36 1.34 25.93
C ALA A 28 -14.69 2.09 25.68
N ARG A 29 -14.64 3.23 24.98
CA ARG A 29 -15.84 3.99 24.57
C ARG A 29 -16.72 3.17 23.63
N ARG A 30 -16.13 2.52 22.61
CA ARG A 30 -16.85 1.67 21.65
C ARG A 30 -17.51 0.45 22.29
N LEU A 31 -16.82 -0.22 23.21
CA LEU A 31 -17.37 -1.37 23.93
C LEU A 31 -18.55 -0.98 24.83
N LYS A 32 -18.49 0.22 25.43
CA LYS A 32 -19.57 0.76 26.24
C LYS A 32 -20.77 1.20 25.37
N GLU A 33 -20.51 1.79 24.21
CA GLU A 33 -21.53 2.11 23.19
C GLU A 33 -22.23 0.84 22.66
N GLU A 34 -21.51 -0.27 22.47
CA GLU A 34 -22.12 -1.56 22.08
C GLU A 34 -22.95 -2.19 23.20
N GLN A 35 -22.52 -2.07 24.46
CA GLN A 35 -23.32 -2.53 25.61
C GLN A 35 -24.57 -1.68 25.83
N GLU A 36 -24.50 -0.37 25.61
CA GLU A 36 -25.64 0.55 25.77
C GLU A 36 -26.60 0.49 24.56
N ASN A 37 -26.10 0.30 23.33
CA ASN A 37 -26.95 0.12 22.13
C ASN A 37 -27.61 -1.27 22.03
N ASN A 38 -27.14 -2.27 22.76
CA ASN A 38 -27.84 -3.56 22.91
C ASN A 38 -29.00 -3.51 23.93
N GLY A 39 -29.46 -2.31 24.30
CA GLY A 39 -30.64 -2.09 25.11
C GLY A 39 -31.96 -2.13 24.33
N CYS A 40 -32.38 -3.28 23.79
CA CYS A 40 -33.81 -3.63 23.57
C CYS A 40 -33.98 -5.11 23.13
N GLY A 41 -34.61 -6.02 23.86
CA GLY A 41 -35.37 -5.89 25.09
C GLY A 41 -35.47 -7.22 25.83
N SER A 42 -35.38 -7.12 27.15
CA SER A 42 -35.73 -8.17 28.10
C SER A 42 -37.23 -8.47 27.98
N ARG A 43 -37.59 -9.48 27.18
CA ARG A 43 -38.75 -10.31 27.53
C ARG A 43 -38.20 -11.50 28.30
N ARG A 44 -38.69 -11.61 29.52
CA ARG A 44 -38.49 -12.69 30.47
C ARG A 44 -38.74 -14.04 29.78
N TRP A 45 -37.66 -14.75 29.41
CA TRP A 45 -37.72 -16.15 29.00
C TRP A 45 -37.24 -17.00 30.17
N THR A 46 -38.17 -17.41 31.02
CA THR A 46 -37.98 -18.57 31.89
C THR A 46 -38.33 -19.81 31.08
N VAL A 47 -37.42 -20.32 30.26
CA VAL A 47 -37.40 -21.73 29.84
C VAL A 47 -35.95 -22.09 29.49
N GLU A 48 -35.35 -23.03 30.23
CA GLU A 48 -34.16 -23.76 29.76
C GLU A 48 -34.60 -24.68 28.61
N GLU A 49 -34.59 -24.18 27.38
CA GLU A 49 -34.67 -25.03 26.20
C GLU A 49 -33.25 -25.37 25.73
N LYS A 50 -32.95 -26.68 25.70
CA LYS A 50 -31.72 -27.19 25.10
C LYS A 50 -31.62 -26.69 23.65
N PRO A 51 -30.43 -26.30 23.16
CA PRO A 51 -30.26 -25.94 21.76
C PRO A 51 -30.74 -27.11 20.89
N PRO A 52 -31.52 -26.84 19.82
CA PRO A 52 -31.96 -27.89 18.91
C PRO A 52 -30.72 -28.58 18.32
N GLU A 53 -30.75 -29.92 18.28
CA GLU A 53 -29.66 -30.67 17.66
C GLU A 53 -29.50 -30.21 16.20
N PRO A 54 -28.26 -30.06 15.73
CA PRO A 54 -28.00 -29.62 14.36
C PRO A 54 -28.69 -30.56 13.39
N ARG A 55 -29.44 -29.98 12.44
CA ARG A 55 -30.17 -30.73 11.42
C ARG A 55 -29.18 -31.61 10.66
N LYS A 56 -29.36 -32.93 10.73
CA LYS A 56 -28.63 -33.88 9.87
C LYS A 56 -29.13 -33.68 8.44
N TRP A 57 -28.20 -33.56 7.49
CA TRP A 57 -28.53 -33.48 6.06
C TRP A 57 -29.24 -34.75 5.63
N THR A 58 -30.24 -34.60 4.77
CA THR A 58 -30.93 -35.75 4.20
C THR A 58 -30.03 -36.46 3.19
N GLU A 59 -30.32 -37.74 2.92
CA GLU A 59 -29.54 -38.53 1.94
C GLU A 59 -29.54 -37.88 0.55
N GLU A 60 -30.67 -37.27 0.17
CA GLU A 60 -30.82 -36.53 -1.10
C GLU A 60 -29.94 -35.26 -1.15
N GLU A 61 -29.75 -34.56 -0.03
CA GLU A 61 -28.87 -33.38 0.04
C GLU A 61 -27.39 -33.78 -0.03
N MET A 62 -27.03 -34.92 0.58
CA MET A 62 -25.68 -35.46 0.48
C MET A 62 -25.36 -35.95 -0.95
N GLU A 63 -26.34 -36.55 -1.63
CA GLU A 63 -26.19 -36.95 -3.03
C GLU A 63 -26.08 -35.74 -3.96
N PHE A 64 -26.83 -34.67 -3.71
CA PHE A 64 -26.72 -33.42 -4.45
C PHE A 64 -25.31 -32.82 -4.35
N TRP A 65 -24.73 -32.74 -3.15
CA TRP A 65 -23.36 -32.22 -2.97
C TRP A 65 -22.29 -33.16 -3.52
N LYS A 66 -22.50 -34.49 -3.46
CA LYS A 66 -21.61 -35.45 -4.11
C LYS A 66 -21.64 -35.32 -5.63
N ALA A 67 -22.81 -35.12 -6.23
CA ALA A 67 -22.94 -34.94 -7.67
C ALA A 67 -22.23 -33.66 -8.15
N ILE A 68 -22.24 -32.59 -7.35
CA ILE A 68 -21.46 -31.37 -7.62
C ILE A 68 -19.96 -31.66 -7.56
N ALA A 69 -19.49 -32.33 -6.49
CA ALA A 69 -18.08 -32.66 -6.34
C ALA A 69 -17.56 -33.68 -7.37
N GLU A 70 -18.42 -34.55 -7.89
CA GLU A 70 -18.10 -35.49 -8.97
C GLU A 70 -18.08 -34.78 -10.34
N ALA A 71 -19.00 -33.82 -10.57
CA ALA A 71 -19.01 -33.01 -11.77
C ALA A 71 -17.82 -32.05 -11.85
N GLU A 72 -17.29 -31.59 -10.71
CA GLU A 72 -16.05 -30.80 -10.64
C GLU A 72 -14.78 -31.65 -10.88
N LYS A 73 -14.86 -32.99 -10.78
CA LYS A 73 -13.71 -33.89 -11.04
C LYS A 73 -13.55 -34.32 -12.50
N ASP A 74 -14.59 -34.19 -13.30
CA ASP A 74 -14.56 -34.58 -14.72
C ASP A 74 -14.14 -33.40 -15.65
N ASP A 75 -13.90 -32.20 -15.10
CA ASP A 75 -13.31 -31.05 -15.81
C ASP A 75 -11.81 -30.86 -15.50
N ASP A 76 -11.21 -31.79 -14.71
CA ASP A 76 -9.77 -31.87 -14.42
C ASP A 76 -9.01 -32.65 -15.54
N GLU A 77 -9.25 -32.31 -16.81
CA GLU A 77 -8.31 -32.65 -17.90
C GLU A 77 -7.15 -31.63 -17.90
N GLU A 78 -5.99 -32.08 -17.40
CA GLU A 78 -4.67 -31.44 -17.52
C GLU A 78 -4.55 -29.98 -17.03
N ASP A 79 -4.59 -29.79 -15.72
CA ASP A 79 -3.69 -28.80 -15.11
C ASP A 79 -2.70 -29.59 -14.24
N ASP A 80 -1.63 -30.07 -14.88
CA ASP A 80 -0.37 -30.25 -14.19
C ASP A 80 -0.07 -28.89 -13.55
N GLU A 81 -0.44 -28.70 -12.27
CA GLU A 81 0.15 -27.69 -11.40
C GLU A 81 1.64 -28.00 -11.35
N ALA A 82 2.34 -27.55 -12.39
CA ALA A 82 3.76 -27.37 -12.39
C ALA A 82 4.00 -26.44 -11.21
N VAL A 83 4.49 -27.02 -10.11
CA VAL A 83 5.17 -26.27 -9.06
C VAL A 83 6.21 -25.46 -9.83
N GLU A 84 5.93 -24.19 -10.10
CA GLU A 84 6.89 -23.29 -10.72
C GLU A 84 8.07 -23.27 -9.77
N GLU A 85 9.12 -24.02 -10.11
CA GLU A 85 10.38 -23.94 -9.40
C GLU A 85 10.76 -22.46 -9.41
N GLU A 86 10.77 -21.83 -8.22
CA GLU A 86 11.20 -20.44 -8.04
C GLU A 86 12.58 -20.32 -8.70
N LYS A 87 12.60 -19.75 -9.90
CA LYS A 87 13.85 -19.57 -10.62
C LYS A 87 14.72 -18.66 -9.77
N PRO A 88 16.00 -19.03 -9.57
CA PRO A 88 16.91 -18.16 -8.84
C PRO A 88 16.96 -16.80 -9.53
N LEU A 89 16.89 -15.73 -8.74
CA LEU A 89 16.93 -14.35 -9.22
C LEU A 89 18.20 -14.13 -10.07
N ASP A 90 18.01 -13.81 -11.34
CA ASP A 90 19.11 -13.36 -12.20
C ASP A 90 19.38 -11.88 -11.93
N VAL A 91 20.29 -11.62 -10.99
CA VAL A 91 20.63 -10.28 -10.53
C VAL A 91 21.06 -9.36 -11.68
N GLU A 92 21.82 -9.87 -12.66
CA GLU A 92 22.33 -9.03 -13.75
C GLU A 92 21.21 -8.65 -14.72
N GLU A 93 20.31 -9.59 -15.00
CA GLU A 93 19.10 -9.33 -15.79
C GLU A 93 18.17 -8.33 -15.08
N THR A 94 17.91 -8.51 -13.79
CA THR A 94 17.11 -7.58 -12.98
C THR A 94 17.71 -6.17 -12.99
N LYS A 95 19.04 -6.06 -12.81
CA LYS A 95 19.74 -4.77 -12.91
C LYS A 95 19.57 -4.13 -14.30
N ARG A 96 19.63 -4.93 -15.36
CA ARG A 96 19.43 -4.44 -16.74
C ARG A 96 18.01 -3.91 -16.94
N ILE A 97 16.99 -4.69 -16.56
CA ILE A 97 15.57 -4.30 -16.67
C ILE A 97 15.32 -2.99 -15.92
N CYS A 98 15.77 -2.93 -14.66
CA CYS A 98 15.62 -1.73 -13.82
C CYS A 98 16.31 -0.51 -14.44
N ARG A 99 17.58 -0.65 -14.84
CA ARG A 99 18.35 0.44 -15.45
C ARG A 99 17.70 0.96 -16.74
N ASP A 100 17.24 0.07 -17.60
CA ASP A 100 16.57 0.43 -18.85
C ASP A 100 15.25 1.16 -18.59
N HIS A 101 14.47 0.71 -17.59
CA HIS A 101 13.24 1.36 -17.18
C HIS A 101 13.50 2.77 -16.61
N LEU A 102 14.41 2.88 -15.64
CA LEU A 102 14.75 4.16 -15.00
C LEU A 102 15.33 5.17 -16.00
N ASN A 103 16.14 4.72 -16.96
CA ASN A 103 16.63 5.60 -18.02
C ASN A 103 15.48 6.14 -18.89
N LYS A 104 14.51 5.29 -19.27
CA LYS A 104 13.32 5.74 -20.00
C LYS A 104 12.51 6.75 -19.18
N ARG A 105 12.35 6.52 -17.87
CA ARG A 105 11.69 7.47 -16.97
C ARG A 105 12.41 8.81 -16.94
N ILE A 106 13.73 8.81 -16.74
CA ILE A 106 14.55 10.04 -16.76
C ILE A 106 14.38 10.79 -18.07
N GLU A 107 14.36 10.09 -19.22
CA GLU A 107 14.14 10.73 -20.52
C GLU A 107 12.77 11.41 -20.63
N ILE A 108 11.70 10.71 -20.23
CA ILE A 108 10.33 11.25 -20.23
C ILE A 108 10.25 12.51 -19.36
N LEU A 109 10.78 12.44 -18.14
CA LEU A 109 10.74 13.53 -17.16
C LEU A 109 11.58 14.72 -17.60
N ARG A 110 12.76 14.47 -18.16
CA ARG A 110 13.66 15.53 -18.67
C ARG A 110 13.07 16.26 -19.86
N GLU A 111 12.35 15.57 -20.74
CA GLU A 111 11.73 16.18 -21.91
C GLU A 111 10.50 17.03 -21.57
N GLY A 112 9.97 16.94 -20.35
CA GLY A 112 8.81 17.71 -19.90
C GLY A 112 7.56 17.44 -20.75
N LYS A 113 7.51 16.30 -21.46
CA LYS A 113 6.39 15.94 -22.36
C LYS A 113 5.05 15.90 -21.62
N GLU A 114 5.08 15.65 -20.33
CA GLU A 114 3.90 15.47 -19.50
C GLU A 114 3.32 16.80 -18.98
N GLU A 115 4.03 17.92 -19.17
CA GLU A 115 3.57 19.25 -18.71
C GLU A 115 2.45 19.83 -19.59
N ASN A 116 2.32 19.37 -20.83
CA ASN A 116 1.38 19.90 -21.83
C ASN A 116 0.33 18.88 -22.31
N LEU A 117 0.01 17.89 -21.48
CA LEU A 117 -0.99 16.87 -21.83
C LEU A 117 -2.40 17.47 -21.87
N SER A 118 -3.17 17.11 -22.90
CA SER A 118 -4.61 17.32 -22.90
C SER A 118 -5.28 16.46 -21.84
N ASN A 119 -6.51 16.80 -21.44
CA ASN A 119 -7.26 16.01 -20.44
C ASN A 119 -7.42 14.53 -20.87
N ILE A 120 -7.61 14.27 -22.16
CA ILE A 120 -7.75 12.91 -22.69
C ILE A 120 -6.43 12.13 -22.54
N GLU A 121 -5.30 12.77 -22.85
CA GLU A 121 -3.99 12.15 -22.70
C GLU A 121 -3.65 11.92 -21.23
N PHE A 122 -3.93 12.89 -20.37
CA PHE A 122 -3.79 12.76 -18.92
C PHE A 122 -4.61 11.59 -18.37
N ASP A 123 -5.89 11.48 -18.75
CA ASP A 123 -6.78 10.41 -18.28
C ASP A 123 -6.33 9.02 -18.77
N SER A 124 -5.58 8.96 -19.88
CA SER A 124 -5.01 7.72 -20.40
C SER A 124 -3.72 7.27 -19.71
N LEU A 125 -3.09 8.13 -18.90
CA LEU A 125 -1.88 7.78 -18.17
C LEU A 125 -2.15 6.71 -17.10
N PRO A 126 -1.13 5.90 -16.76
CA PRO A 126 -1.15 5.09 -15.55
C PRO A 126 -1.56 5.92 -14.33
N LEU A 127 -2.34 5.33 -13.42
CA LEU A 127 -2.81 6.03 -12.22
C LEU A 127 -1.67 6.69 -11.44
N ILE A 128 -0.55 5.99 -11.31
CA ILE A 128 0.63 6.47 -10.59
C ILE A 128 1.24 7.72 -11.23
N ASP A 129 1.27 7.80 -12.56
CA ASP A 129 1.75 8.98 -13.29
C ASP A 129 0.81 10.17 -13.13
N ARG A 130 -0.51 9.93 -13.15
CA ARG A 130 -1.51 10.99 -12.89
C ARG A 130 -1.35 11.56 -11.49
N MET A 131 -1.27 10.70 -10.48
CA MET A 131 -1.11 11.12 -9.09
C MET A 131 0.21 11.86 -8.86
N ARG A 132 1.30 11.39 -9.45
CA ARG A 132 2.59 12.09 -9.42
C ARG A 132 2.51 13.45 -10.10
N LEU A 133 1.88 13.55 -11.27
CA LEU A 133 1.72 14.83 -11.96
C LEU A 133 0.91 15.83 -11.13
N GLU A 134 -0.21 15.39 -10.54
CA GLU A 134 -1.00 16.20 -9.61
C GLU A 134 -0.13 16.68 -8.44
N PHE A 135 0.62 15.77 -7.83
CA PHE A 135 1.56 16.10 -6.76
C PHE A 135 2.62 17.13 -7.21
N THR A 136 3.30 16.92 -8.33
CA THR A 136 4.35 17.85 -8.81
C THR A 136 3.82 19.20 -9.27
N LYS A 137 2.54 19.30 -9.66
CA LYS A 137 1.90 20.59 -10.03
C LYS A 137 1.56 21.43 -8.81
N GLU A 138 1.21 20.78 -7.69
CA GLU A 138 0.84 21.46 -6.45
C GLU A 138 2.07 21.93 -5.65
N TYR A 139 3.20 21.25 -5.80
CA TYR A 139 4.41 21.48 -5.01
C TYR A 139 5.60 21.87 -5.90
N GLU A 140 6.11 23.08 -5.71
CA GLU A 140 7.46 23.42 -6.16
C GLU A 140 8.46 22.60 -5.35
N TRP A 141 9.40 21.96 -6.04
CA TRP A 141 10.42 21.12 -5.42
C TRP A 141 11.82 21.59 -5.81
N ASP A 142 12.73 21.57 -4.84
CA ASP A 142 14.16 21.80 -5.05
C ASP A 142 14.90 20.47 -4.88
N ALA A 143 15.64 20.06 -5.92
CA ALA A 143 16.50 18.89 -5.89
C ALA A 143 17.48 18.93 -4.70
N SER A 144 17.98 20.10 -4.32
CA SER A 144 18.96 20.24 -3.24
C SER A 144 18.39 19.86 -1.85
N GLU A 145 17.09 20.04 -1.66
CA GLU A 145 16.38 19.67 -0.44
C GLU A 145 15.79 18.26 -0.51
N LEU A 146 15.30 17.88 -1.70
CA LEU A 146 14.59 16.62 -1.92
C LEU A 146 15.53 15.41 -2.02
N ASP A 147 16.63 15.54 -2.77
CA ASP A 147 17.52 14.41 -3.07
C ASP A 147 18.11 13.74 -1.83
N PRO A 148 18.53 14.47 -0.77
CA PRO A 148 18.99 13.83 0.47
C PRO A 148 17.90 12.99 1.14
N ILE A 149 16.65 13.45 1.15
CA ILE A 149 15.51 12.75 1.75
C ILE A 149 15.21 11.47 0.97
N VAL A 150 15.21 11.57 -0.36
CA VAL A 150 14.94 10.42 -1.24
C VAL A 150 16.05 9.39 -1.16
N ARG A 151 17.32 9.81 -1.12
CA ARG A 151 18.46 8.89 -0.96
C ARG A 151 18.41 8.15 0.37
N ASP A 152 18.12 8.84 1.47
CA ASP A 152 17.92 8.21 2.80
C ASP A 152 16.76 7.20 2.78
N PHE A 153 15.67 7.51 2.05
CA PHE A 153 14.59 6.56 1.83
C PHE A 153 15.04 5.32 1.06
N ILE A 154 15.78 5.50 -0.05
CA ILE A 154 16.31 4.40 -0.88
C ILE A 154 17.24 3.50 -0.07
N GLU A 155 18.19 4.08 0.67
CA GLU A 155 19.13 3.33 1.52
C GLU A 155 18.37 2.48 2.56
N ARG A 156 17.35 3.05 3.21
CA ARG A 156 16.48 2.26 4.11
C ARG A 156 15.72 1.16 3.40
N GLN A 157 15.27 1.37 2.15
CA GLN A 157 14.61 0.29 1.42
C GLN A 157 15.58 -0.85 1.06
N ILE A 158 16.85 -0.56 0.80
CA ILE A 158 17.88 -1.59 0.59
C ILE A 158 18.08 -2.43 1.86
N GLU A 159 18.02 -1.80 3.04
CA GLU A 159 18.22 -2.48 4.33
C GLU A 159 16.98 -3.25 4.82
N ASP A 160 15.79 -2.67 4.67
CA ASP A 160 14.56 -3.19 5.28
C ASP A 160 13.73 -4.09 4.35
N CYS A 161 13.95 -4.05 3.03
CA CYS A 161 13.07 -4.74 2.08
C CYS A 161 13.33 -6.26 2.07
N PRO A 162 12.31 -7.10 2.29
CA PRO A 162 12.45 -8.56 2.27
C PRO A 162 12.54 -9.18 0.87
N PHE A 163 12.39 -8.39 -0.19
CA PHE A 163 12.35 -8.89 -1.57
C PHE A 163 13.65 -8.57 -2.29
N ASP A 164 14.43 -9.62 -2.61
CA ASP A 164 15.75 -9.48 -3.24
C ASP A 164 15.69 -8.73 -4.57
N GLU A 165 14.66 -8.96 -5.39
CA GLU A 165 14.46 -8.24 -6.65
C GLU A 165 14.34 -6.74 -6.41
N THR A 166 13.45 -6.32 -5.49
CA THR A 166 13.25 -4.93 -5.11
C THR A 166 14.54 -4.30 -4.54
N VAL A 167 15.29 -5.05 -3.73
CA VAL A 167 16.59 -4.60 -3.20
C VAL A 167 17.57 -4.34 -4.35
N VAL A 168 17.66 -5.23 -5.34
CA VAL A 168 18.48 -5.03 -6.54
C VAL A 168 18.01 -3.79 -7.33
N GLY A 169 16.69 -3.57 -7.42
CA GLY A 169 16.11 -2.38 -8.02
C GLY A 169 16.56 -1.09 -7.33
N TYR A 170 16.46 -1.03 -6.00
CA TYR A 170 16.91 0.13 -5.23
C TYR A 170 18.41 0.36 -5.27
N GLN A 171 19.21 -0.71 -5.25
CA GLN A 171 20.67 -0.60 -5.44
C GLN A 171 20.99 0.01 -6.82
N THR A 172 20.30 -0.46 -7.86
CA THR A 172 20.45 0.07 -9.22
C THR A 172 20.07 1.54 -9.29
N LEU A 173 18.92 1.90 -8.72
CA LEU A 173 18.46 3.28 -8.60
C LEU A 173 19.48 4.16 -7.88
N LEU A 174 20.05 3.69 -6.77
CA LEU A 174 21.05 4.45 -6.00
C LEU A 174 22.34 4.68 -6.80
N GLU A 175 22.82 3.65 -7.51
CA GLU A 175 23.99 3.72 -8.39
C GLU A 175 23.83 4.76 -9.51
N MET A 176 22.62 4.85 -10.09
CA MET A 176 22.33 5.73 -11.23
C MET A 176 21.48 6.96 -10.88
N TYR A 177 21.36 7.28 -9.59
CA TYR A 177 20.38 8.23 -9.11
C TYR A 177 20.48 9.59 -9.83
N ASN A 178 19.33 10.09 -10.27
CA ASN A 178 19.19 11.35 -10.96
C ASN A 178 18.05 12.16 -10.32
N SER A 179 18.26 13.45 -10.09
CA SER A 179 17.31 14.35 -9.43
C SER A 179 15.94 14.43 -10.12
N TYR A 180 15.86 14.13 -11.43
CA TYR A 180 14.56 14.03 -12.12
C TYR A 180 13.64 12.95 -11.53
N LEU A 181 14.22 11.89 -10.94
CA LEU A 181 13.46 10.83 -10.27
C LEU A 181 13.05 11.19 -8.85
N GLY A 182 13.64 12.25 -8.26
CA GLY A 182 13.41 12.66 -6.88
C GLY A 182 11.93 12.78 -6.51
N PRO A 183 11.11 13.53 -7.28
CA PRO A 183 9.68 13.66 -6.99
C PRO A 183 8.92 12.34 -7.00
N GLU A 184 9.30 11.38 -7.87
CA GLU A 184 8.62 10.09 -7.98
C GLU A 184 8.85 9.25 -6.73
N PHE A 185 10.11 9.16 -6.29
CA PHE A 185 10.47 8.38 -5.12
C PHE A 185 10.14 9.08 -3.80
N TYR A 186 10.05 10.42 -3.79
CA TYR A 186 9.46 11.15 -2.69
C TYR A 186 7.96 10.87 -2.56
N PHE A 187 7.23 10.88 -3.68
CA PHE A 187 5.82 10.51 -3.69
C PHE A 187 5.62 9.06 -3.25
N LEU A 188 6.44 8.13 -3.75
CA LEU A 188 6.43 6.73 -3.30
C LEU A 188 6.66 6.60 -1.80
N MET A 189 7.63 7.35 -1.23
CA MET A 189 7.88 7.39 0.20
C MET A 189 6.63 7.81 1.00
N MET A 190 5.88 8.79 0.51
CA MET A 190 4.63 9.23 1.14
C MET A 190 3.54 8.14 1.11
N LEU A 191 3.59 7.25 0.12
CA LEU A 191 2.70 6.10 -0.02
C LEU A 191 3.13 4.85 0.75
N LYS A 192 4.23 4.87 1.53
CA LYS A 192 4.75 3.67 2.22
C LYS A 192 3.74 2.92 3.09
N LYS A 193 2.68 3.59 3.56
CA LYS A 193 1.60 2.98 4.37
C LYS A 193 0.35 2.61 3.55
N ALA A 194 0.32 2.88 2.26
CA ALA A 194 -0.80 2.54 1.39
C ALA A 194 -0.78 1.05 1.03
N TYR A 195 -1.97 0.46 0.85
CA TYR A 195 -2.13 -0.95 0.50
C TYR A 195 -1.44 -1.32 -0.83
N ASN A 196 -1.41 -0.40 -1.79
CA ASN A 196 -0.83 -0.61 -3.13
C ASN A 196 0.64 -0.18 -3.22
N PHE A 197 1.33 0.07 -2.10
CA PHE A 197 2.71 0.56 -2.12
C PHE A 197 3.63 -0.31 -2.98
N ARG A 198 3.50 -1.63 -2.86
CA ARG A 198 4.32 -2.60 -3.60
C ARG A 198 4.11 -2.54 -5.10
N GLU A 199 2.88 -2.38 -5.55
CA GLU A 199 2.58 -2.26 -6.98
C GLU A 199 3.25 -1.00 -7.55
N TYR A 200 3.19 0.12 -6.84
CA TYR A 200 3.83 1.36 -7.29
C TYR A 200 5.35 1.30 -7.20
N GLU A 201 5.88 0.63 -6.19
CA GLU A 201 7.31 0.40 -6.04
C GLU A 201 7.87 -0.46 -7.19
N SER A 202 7.25 -1.60 -7.48
CA SER A 202 7.62 -2.45 -8.60
C SER A 202 7.47 -1.73 -9.94
N TRP A 203 6.39 -0.99 -10.12
CA TRP A 203 6.17 -0.22 -11.33
C TRP A 203 7.24 0.87 -11.51
N LEU A 204 7.62 1.60 -10.46
CA LEU A 204 8.64 2.66 -10.56
C LEU A 204 10.05 2.11 -10.78
N LEU A 205 10.35 0.92 -10.24
CA LEU A 205 11.66 0.30 -10.37
C LEU A 205 11.81 -0.48 -11.68
N PHE A 206 10.74 -1.14 -12.15
CA PHE A 206 10.81 -2.13 -13.24
C PHE A 206 9.80 -1.92 -14.36
N GLY A 207 8.74 -1.13 -14.15
CA GLY A 207 7.76 -0.77 -15.18
C GLY A 207 6.66 -1.78 -15.44
N TYR A 208 6.44 -2.75 -14.55
CA TYR A 208 5.35 -3.72 -14.63
C TYR A 208 4.50 -3.72 -13.36
#